data_AF-A0A285ZA82-F1
#
_entry.id   AF-A0A285ZA82-F1
#
_cell.length_a   1.000
_cell.length_b   1.000
_cell.length_c   1.000
_cell.angle_alpha   90.00
_cell.angle_beta   90.00
_cell.angle_gamma   90.00
#
_symmetry.space_group_name_H-M   'P 1'
#
loop_
_entity.id
_entity.type
_entity.pdbx_description
1 polymer ?
#
loop_
_entity_poly.entity_id
_entity_poly.type
_entity_poly.pdbx_seq_one_letter_code
_entity_poly.pdbx_strand_id
1 'polypeptide(L)'
;MRLLTYALLMKYGYNVNTGGRVLNPTVVFCNDRDNYYTMLGVAGSGTTAGLEAWCTYVLEGIRDELDKVDKLTDYAYLTRCILHPAVSFARSREWITETEEQILVCVIKTKVVKSSDIARALPTLTPNQRTYQIKNLVEQWMLLPVNPGARQYTIGFSNNYLVRGVIKALREQGFIPAPLDKP
;
A
#
# COMPACT_ATOMS: atom_id res chain seq x y z
N MET A 1 4.63 23.46 -15.72
CA MET A 1 4.01 22.30 -16.42
C MET A 1 3.22 21.38 -15.48
N ARG A 2 3.81 20.77 -14.44
CA ARG A 2 3.12 19.74 -13.60
C ARG A 2 1.85 20.21 -12.87
N LEU A 3 1.87 21.42 -12.30
CA LEU A 3 0.70 22.01 -11.62
C LEU A 3 -0.45 22.27 -12.60
N LEU A 4 -0.13 22.65 -13.84
CA LEU A 4 -1.09 22.90 -14.89
C LEU A 4 -1.74 21.60 -15.36
N THR A 5 -0.97 20.53 -15.55
CA THR A 5 -1.52 19.19 -15.87
C THR A 5 -2.47 18.70 -14.77
N TYR A 6 -2.08 18.85 -13.50
CA TYR A 6 -2.95 18.50 -12.36
C TYR A 6 -4.23 19.35 -12.33
N ALA A 7 -4.12 20.67 -12.56
CA ALA A 7 -5.28 21.57 -12.64
C ALA A 7 -6.21 21.24 -13.82
N LEU A 8 -5.66 20.83 -14.97
CA LEU A 8 -6.45 20.39 -16.12
C LEU A 8 -7.17 19.07 -15.84
N LEU A 9 -6.51 18.10 -15.22
CA LEU A 9 -7.14 16.85 -14.80
C LEU A 9 -8.32 17.12 -13.86
N MET A 10 -8.15 18.01 -12.86
CA MET A 10 -9.25 18.48 -12.00
C MET A 10 -10.37 19.14 -12.81
N LYS A 11 -10.01 20.08 -13.70
CA LYS A 11 -10.96 20.84 -14.52
C LYS A 11 -11.81 19.93 -15.41
N TYR A 12 -11.23 18.86 -15.94
CA TYR A 12 -11.92 17.90 -16.81
C TYR A 12 -12.59 16.74 -16.05
N GLY A 13 -12.68 16.83 -14.72
CA GLY A 13 -13.46 15.89 -13.92
C GLY A 13 -12.74 14.60 -13.54
N TYR A 14 -11.43 14.50 -13.76
CA TYR A 14 -10.64 13.42 -13.16
C TYR A 14 -10.60 13.66 -11.65
N ASN A 15 -11.23 12.74 -10.92
CA ASN A 15 -11.53 12.89 -9.50
C ASN A 15 -10.29 12.69 -8.62
N VAL A 16 -9.36 13.64 -8.69
CA VAL A 16 -8.06 13.58 -7.98
C VAL A 16 -8.16 13.86 -6.47
N ASN A 17 -9.36 14.20 -5.95
CA ASN A 17 -9.51 14.68 -4.57
C ASN A 17 -10.74 14.15 -3.81
N THR A 18 -11.58 13.29 -4.39
CA THR A 18 -12.79 12.79 -3.70
C THR A 18 -12.81 11.25 -3.67
N GLY A 19 -12.85 10.67 -2.46
CA GLY A 19 -13.07 9.23 -2.28
C GLY A 19 -11.81 8.34 -2.16
N GLY A 20 -10.65 8.89 -1.81
CA GLY A 20 -9.43 8.09 -1.58
C GLY A 20 -8.67 7.68 -2.84
N ARG A 21 -9.11 8.12 -4.02
CA ARG A 21 -8.39 7.94 -5.30
C ARG A 21 -7.55 9.18 -5.64
N VAL A 22 -6.45 9.37 -4.91
CA VAL A 22 -5.50 10.43 -5.25
C VAL A 22 -4.64 9.96 -6.41
N LEU A 23 -4.96 10.42 -7.62
CA LEU A 23 -4.05 10.29 -8.76
C LEU A 23 -2.86 11.23 -8.53
N ASN A 24 -1.66 10.69 -8.39
CA ASN A 24 -0.45 11.48 -8.42
C ASN A 24 0.11 11.47 -9.85
N PRO A 25 -0.20 12.47 -10.71
CA PRO A 25 0.27 12.48 -12.09
C PRO A 25 1.80 12.57 -12.17
N THR A 26 2.48 12.94 -11.09
CA THR A 26 3.96 12.88 -11.03
C THR A 26 4.46 11.46 -11.26
N VAL A 27 3.72 10.43 -10.86
CA VAL A 27 4.14 9.03 -11.05
C VAL A 27 4.16 8.67 -12.54
N VAL A 28 3.19 9.14 -13.33
CA VAL A 28 3.16 8.98 -14.79
C VAL A 28 4.42 9.53 -15.47
N PHE A 29 4.96 10.62 -14.95
CA PHE A 29 6.10 11.33 -15.58
C PHE A 29 7.46 11.02 -14.96
N CYS A 30 7.51 10.54 -13.71
CA CYS A 30 8.76 10.44 -12.95
C CYS A 30 9.13 9.01 -12.57
N ASN A 31 8.27 8.02 -12.85
CA ASN A 31 8.60 6.62 -12.59
C ASN A 31 9.72 6.11 -13.52
N ASP A 32 9.76 6.58 -14.77
CA ASP A 32 10.85 6.36 -15.72
C ASP A 32 11.21 7.68 -16.40
N ARG A 33 12.34 8.27 -15.97
CA ARG A 33 12.77 9.58 -16.48
C ARG A 33 13.29 9.50 -17.92
N ASP A 34 13.94 8.40 -18.28
CA ASP A 34 14.56 8.25 -19.59
C ASP A 34 13.48 8.07 -20.66
N ASN A 35 12.48 7.25 -20.36
CA ASN A 35 11.31 7.11 -21.22
C ASN A 35 10.52 8.43 -21.33
N TYR A 36 10.34 9.14 -20.22
CA TYR A 36 9.69 10.45 -20.23
C TYR A 36 10.41 11.45 -21.15
N TYR A 37 11.74 11.57 -21.06
CA TYR A 37 12.50 12.48 -21.93
C TYR A 37 12.48 12.03 -23.39
N THR A 38 12.51 10.72 -23.65
CA THR A 38 12.38 10.16 -24.99
C THR A 38 11.03 10.54 -25.61
N MET A 39 9.93 10.30 -24.90
CA MET A 39 8.59 10.64 -25.36
C MET A 39 8.38 12.15 -25.50
N LEU A 40 8.99 12.95 -24.64
CA LEU A 40 8.98 14.41 -24.77
C LEU A 40 9.73 14.87 -26.04
N GLY A 41 10.85 14.22 -26.38
CA GLY A 41 11.58 14.45 -27.62
C GLY A 41 10.74 14.11 -28.87
N VAL A 42 10.02 12.99 -28.83
CA VAL A 42 9.08 12.58 -29.89
C VAL A 42 7.98 13.62 -30.08
N ALA A 43 7.39 14.12 -28.99
CA ALA A 43 6.39 15.18 -29.02
C ALA A 43 6.96 16.50 -29.59
N GLY A 44 8.23 16.80 -29.28
CA GLY A 44 8.95 17.98 -29.74
C GLY A 44 9.12 18.07 -31.27
N SER A 45 8.95 16.96 -32.00
CA SER A 45 8.93 16.97 -33.47
C SER A 45 7.75 17.75 -34.06
N GLY A 46 6.68 17.97 -33.28
CA GLY A 46 5.47 18.67 -33.72
C GLY A 46 4.64 17.94 -34.78
N THR A 47 5.02 16.71 -35.13
CA THR A 47 4.29 15.89 -36.10
C THR A 47 3.02 15.30 -35.49
N THR A 48 2.00 15.05 -36.31
CA THR A 48 0.76 14.38 -35.85
C THR A 48 1.07 13.05 -35.16
N ALA A 49 1.95 12.24 -35.75
CA ALA A 49 2.37 10.96 -35.17
C ALA A 49 3.10 11.12 -33.83
N GLY A 50 3.96 12.14 -33.70
CA GLY A 50 4.67 12.43 -32.45
C GLY A 50 3.74 12.89 -31.33
N LEU A 51 2.73 13.71 -31.66
CA LEU A 51 1.70 14.14 -30.71
C LEU A 51 0.77 12.99 -30.31
N GLU A 52 0.39 12.11 -31.25
CA GLU A 52 -0.40 10.92 -30.96
C GLU A 52 0.35 9.96 -30.03
N ALA A 53 1.61 9.67 -30.33
CA ALA A 53 2.47 8.83 -29.49
C ALA A 53 2.60 9.41 -28.06
N TRP A 54 2.75 10.73 -27.94
CA TRP A 54 2.76 11.42 -26.66
C TRP A 54 1.44 11.26 -25.90
N CYS A 55 0.31 11.50 -26.56
CA CYS A 55 -1.02 11.34 -25.95
C CYS A 55 -1.23 9.91 -25.45
N THR A 56 -0.89 8.90 -26.25
CA THR A 56 -0.99 7.49 -25.87
C THR A 56 -0.14 7.18 -24.64
N TYR A 57 1.13 7.58 -24.63
CA TYR A 57 2.02 7.40 -23.48
C TYR A 57 1.45 8.01 -22.19
N VAL A 58 0.93 9.25 -22.26
CA VAL A 58 0.35 9.92 -21.08
C VAL A 58 -0.91 9.21 -20.60
N LEU A 59 -1.81 8.83 -21.52
CA LEU A 59 -3.07 8.15 -21.17
C LEU A 59 -2.83 6.76 -20.59
N GLU A 60 -1.88 6.00 -21.13
CA GLU A 60 -1.48 4.70 -20.59
C GLU A 60 -0.92 4.84 -19.18
N GLY A 61 -0.02 5.80 -18.95
CA GLY A 61 0.50 6.03 -17.61
C GLY A 61 -0.60 6.43 -16.62
N ILE A 62 -1.56 7.28 -17.02
CA ILE A 62 -2.70 7.63 -16.16
C ILE A 62 -3.54 6.39 -15.84
N ARG A 63 -3.87 5.57 -16.85
CA ARG A 63 -4.60 4.30 -16.67
C ARG A 63 -3.88 3.40 -15.68
N ASP A 64 -2.58 3.19 -15.87
CA ASP A 64 -1.79 2.28 -15.04
C ASP A 64 -1.71 2.77 -13.57
N GLU A 65 -1.64 4.09 -13.36
CA GLU A 65 -1.69 4.66 -12.01
C GLU A 65 -3.09 4.55 -11.38
N LEU A 66 -4.17 4.70 -12.16
CA LEU A 66 -5.53 4.44 -11.68
C LEU A 66 -5.70 2.98 -11.27
N ASP A 67 -5.22 2.04 -12.08
CA ASP A 67 -5.29 0.61 -11.79
C ASP A 67 -4.53 0.26 -10.50
N LYS A 68 -3.40 0.92 -10.23
CA LYS A 68 -2.66 0.76 -8.97
C LYS A 68 -3.48 1.26 -7.78
N VAL A 69 -4.04 2.46 -7.89
CA VAL A 69 -4.89 3.01 -6.83
C VAL A 69 -6.08 2.09 -6.57
N ASP A 70 -6.75 1.61 -7.61
CA ASP A 70 -7.87 0.68 -7.50
C ASP A 70 -7.49 -0.59 -6.74
N LYS A 71 -6.35 -1.20 -7.08
CA LYS A 71 -5.82 -2.36 -6.35
C LYS A 71 -5.54 -2.08 -4.87
N LEU A 72 -4.99 -0.91 -4.53
CA LEU A 72 -4.70 -0.55 -3.14
C LEU A 72 -5.96 -0.23 -2.33
N THR A 73 -7.04 0.21 -3.00
CA THR A 73 -8.35 0.42 -2.36
C THR A 73 -9.15 -0.87 -2.19
N ASP A 74 -8.84 -1.92 -2.96
CA ASP A 74 -9.43 -3.25 -2.79
C ASP A 74 -8.79 -3.98 -1.59
N TYR A 75 -9.57 -4.14 -0.52
CA TYR A 75 -9.10 -4.82 0.69
C TYR A 75 -8.78 -6.31 0.46
N ALA A 76 -9.46 -6.99 -0.45
CA ALA A 76 -9.18 -8.39 -0.76
C ALA A 76 -7.83 -8.53 -1.44
N TYR A 77 -7.55 -7.65 -2.42
CA TYR A 77 -6.24 -7.54 -3.04
C TYR A 77 -5.16 -7.20 -2.00
N LEU A 78 -5.38 -6.15 -1.20
CA LEU A 78 -4.44 -5.70 -0.18
C LEU A 78 -4.09 -6.83 0.80
N THR A 79 -5.11 -7.56 1.27
CA THR A 79 -4.94 -8.69 2.19
C THR A 79 -4.09 -9.79 1.57
N ARG A 80 -4.44 -10.23 0.36
CA ARG A 80 -3.78 -11.35 -0.32
C ARG A 80 -2.37 -11.02 -0.77
N CYS A 81 -2.17 -9.85 -1.36
CA CYS A 81 -0.93 -9.52 -2.07
C CYS A 81 0.04 -8.69 -1.22
N ILE A 82 -0.43 -8.01 -0.17
CA ILE A 82 0.41 -7.10 0.62
C ILE A 82 0.44 -7.50 2.11
N LEU A 83 -0.71 -7.57 2.80
CA LEU A 83 -0.73 -7.72 4.26
C LEU A 83 -0.31 -9.12 4.71
N HIS A 84 -0.88 -10.19 4.13
CA HIS A 84 -0.46 -11.55 4.46
C HIS A 84 1.01 -11.82 4.11
N PRO A 85 1.50 -11.47 2.91
CA PRO A 85 2.92 -11.58 2.61
C PRO A 85 3.82 -10.80 3.56
N ALA A 86 3.39 -9.62 4.03
CA ALA A 86 4.16 -8.83 4.98
C ALA A 86 4.29 -9.52 6.35
N VAL A 87 3.19 -10.09 6.87
CA VAL A 87 3.21 -10.84 8.15
C VAL A 87 4.02 -12.13 7.99
N SER A 88 3.81 -12.88 6.92
CA SER A 88 4.57 -14.11 6.63
C SER A 88 6.07 -13.84 6.48
N PHE A 89 6.43 -12.71 5.84
CA PHE A 89 7.82 -12.28 5.76
C PHE A 89 8.40 -11.98 7.14
N ALA A 90 7.68 -11.25 8.00
CA ALA A 90 8.12 -10.99 9.37
C ALA A 90 8.28 -12.28 10.19
N ARG A 91 7.38 -13.26 10.01
CA ARG A 91 7.51 -14.59 10.62
C ARG A 91 8.75 -15.34 10.12
N SER A 92 8.98 -15.37 8.80
CA SER A 92 10.13 -16.05 8.18
C SER A 92 11.49 -15.47 8.61
N ARG A 93 11.48 -14.21 9.08
CA ARG A 93 12.64 -13.51 9.63
C ARG A 93 12.72 -13.58 11.16
N GLU A 94 11.82 -14.33 11.78
CA GLU A 94 11.72 -14.51 13.23
C GLU A 94 11.51 -13.20 14.01
N TRP A 95 11.00 -12.15 13.37
CA TRP A 95 10.70 -10.87 14.02
C TRP A 95 9.42 -10.92 14.86
N ILE A 96 8.56 -11.89 14.56
CA ILE A 96 7.33 -12.18 15.30
C ILE A 96 7.27 -13.69 15.58
N THR A 97 6.62 -14.06 16.66
CA THR A 97 6.32 -15.44 17.03
C THR A 97 5.13 -15.98 16.22
N GLU A 98 4.93 -17.30 16.25
CA GLU A 98 3.76 -17.94 15.63
C GLU A 98 2.44 -17.44 16.24
N THR A 99 2.42 -17.22 17.56
CA THR A 99 1.23 -16.68 18.24
C THR A 99 0.90 -15.26 17.76
N GLU A 100 1.92 -14.41 17.62
CA GLU A 100 1.76 -13.04 17.11
C GLU A 100 1.31 -13.02 15.64
N GLU A 101 1.86 -13.90 14.80
CA GLU A 101 1.40 -14.08 13.42
C GLU A 101 -0.09 -14.43 13.36
N GLN A 102 -0.55 -15.40 14.16
CA GLN A 102 -1.96 -15.80 14.19
C GLN A 102 -2.87 -14.64 14.63
N ILE A 103 -2.44 -13.83 15.61
CA ILE A 103 -3.18 -12.62 16.02
C ILE A 103 -3.24 -11.62 14.86
N LEU A 104 -2.12 -11.31 14.23
CA LEU A 104 -2.05 -10.34 13.13
C LEU A 104 -2.89 -10.79 11.92
N VAL A 105 -2.84 -12.07 11.56
CA VAL A 105 -3.69 -12.68 10.52
C VAL A 105 -5.17 -12.56 10.88
N CYS A 106 -5.53 -12.78 12.14
CA CYS A 106 -6.90 -12.58 12.61
C CYS A 106 -7.33 -11.11 12.47
N VAL A 107 -6.48 -10.17 12.88
CA VAL A 107 -6.75 -8.73 12.77
C VAL A 107 -6.93 -8.28 11.32
N ILE A 108 -6.08 -8.77 10.41
CA ILE A 108 -6.22 -8.51 8.98
C ILE A 108 -7.57 -9.02 8.46
N LYS A 109 -8.00 -10.22 8.87
CA LYS A 109 -9.27 -10.77 8.39
C LYS A 109 -10.49 -10.00 8.91
N THR A 110 -10.48 -9.57 10.18
CA THR A 110 -11.63 -8.90 10.80
C THR A 110 -11.57 -7.38 10.75
N LYS A 111 -10.45 -6.80 10.29
CA LYS A 111 -10.09 -5.37 10.26
C LYS A 111 -9.93 -4.72 11.64
N VAL A 112 -10.77 -5.10 12.60
CA VAL A 112 -10.73 -4.68 13.99
C VAL A 112 -10.94 -5.91 14.86
N VAL A 113 -10.21 -6.02 15.97
CA VAL A 113 -10.35 -7.10 16.95
C VAL A 113 -10.49 -6.58 18.37
N LYS A 114 -11.21 -7.32 19.19
CA LYS A 114 -11.12 -7.29 20.66
C LYS A 114 -10.57 -8.63 21.17
N SER A 115 -10.20 -8.68 22.46
CA SER A 115 -9.64 -9.88 23.10
C SER A 115 -10.51 -11.15 22.95
N SER A 116 -11.83 -11.00 22.85
CA SER A 116 -12.75 -12.13 22.63
C SER A 116 -12.69 -12.69 21.20
N ASP A 117 -12.34 -11.88 20.21
CA ASP A 117 -12.26 -12.33 18.81
C ASP A 117 -11.01 -13.20 18.62
N ILE A 118 -9.92 -12.81 19.29
CA ILE A 118 -8.67 -13.58 19.34
C ILE A 118 -8.88 -14.93 20.01
N ALA A 119 -9.84 -15.06 20.95
CA ALA A 119 -10.15 -16.33 21.59
C ALA A 119 -10.56 -17.43 20.58
N ARG A 120 -11.15 -17.04 19.45
CA ARG A 120 -11.53 -17.97 18.38
C ARG A 120 -10.33 -18.43 17.55
N ALA A 121 -9.34 -17.55 17.37
CA ALA A 121 -8.11 -17.86 16.63
C ALA A 121 -7.11 -18.65 17.49
N LEU A 122 -7.06 -18.35 18.79
CA LEU A 122 -6.13 -18.92 19.77
C LEU A 122 -6.91 -19.50 20.97
N PRO A 123 -7.57 -20.67 20.80
CA PRO A 123 -8.38 -21.26 21.86
C PRO A 123 -7.55 -21.79 23.04
N THR A 124 -6.26 -22.06 22.82
CA THR A 124 -5.33 -22.57 23.83
C THR A 124 -4.90 -21.51 24.85
N LEU A 125 -5.00 -20.22 24.51
CA LEU A 125 -4.62 -19.14 25.40
C LEU A 125 -5.74 -18.78 26.37
N THR A 126 -5.37 -18.61 27.64
CA THR A 126 -6.26 -18.05 28.66
C THR A 126 -6.61 -16.58 28.35
N PRO A 127 -7.71 -16.03 28.91
CA PRO A 127 -8.05 -14.61 28.74
C PRO A 127 -6.93 -13.64 29.14
N ASN A 128 -6.18 -13.97 30.19
CA ASN A 128 -5.07 -13.17 30.67
C ASN A 128 -3.89 -13.20 29.69
N GLN A 129 -3.55 -14.39 29.15
CA GLN A 129 -2.52 -14.53 28.15
C GLN A 129 -2.86 -13.78 26.85
N ARG A 130 -4.12 -13.84 26.39
CA ARG A 130 -4.54 -13.07 25.20
C ARG A 130 -4.37 -11.57 25.41
N THR A 131 -4.77 -11.07 26.58
CA THR A 131 -4.62 -9.64 26.92
C THR A 131 -3.16 -9.23 26.98
N TYR A 132 -2.29 -10.10 27.52
CA TYR A 132 -0.84 -9.88 27.52
C TYR A 132 -0.27 -9.82 26.09
N GLN A 133 -0.65 -10.76 25.21
CA GLN A 133 -0.19 -10.78 23.82
C GLN A 133 -0.62 -9.52 23.05
N ILE A 134 -1.87 -9.08 23.22
CA ILE A 134 -2.35 -7.82 22.63
C ILE A 134 -1.52 -6.65 23.13
N LYS A 135 -1.27 -6.58 24.45
CA LYS A 135 -0.47 -5.51 25.05
C LYS A 135 0.95 -5.48 24.45
N ASN A 136 1.61 -6.63 24.32
CA ASN A 136 2.94 -6.74 23.71
C ASN A 136 2.94 -6.22 22.27
N LEU A 137 1.96 -6.64 21.45
CA LEU A 137 1.83 -6.18 20.06
C LEU A 137 1.54 -4.67 19.96
N VAL A 138 0.81 -4.10 20.93
CA VAL A 138 0.58 -2.65 21.01
C VAL A 138 1.86 -1.90 21.40
N GLU A 139 2.63 -2.41 22.37
CA GLU A 139 3.94 -1.84 22.76
C GLU A 139 4.94 -1.86 21.61
N GLN A 140 4.86 -2.87 20.74
CA GLN A 140 5.66 -3.00 19.52
C GLN A 140 5.05 -2.27 18.30
N TRP A 141 3.98 -1.50 18.49
CA TRP A 141 3.29 -0.73 17.44
C TRP A 141 2.73 -1.57 16.27
N MET A 142 2.61 -2.88 16.45
CA MET A 142 2.02 -3.81 15.46
C MET A 142 0.50 -3.90 15.57
N LEU A 143 -0.05 -3.52 16.72
CA LEU A 143 -1.46 -3.23 16.89
C LEU A 143 -1.63 -1.79 17.39
N LEU A 144 -2.69 -1.14 16.95
CA LEU A 144 -3.05 0.21 17.38
C LEU A 144 -4.49 0.21 17.90
N PRO A 145 -4.78 0.86 19.04
CA PRO A 145 -6.15 1.02 19.48
C PRO A 145 -6.90 1.90 18.49
N VAL A 146 -8.16 1.56 18.18
CA VAL A 146 -8.97 2.33 17.21
C VAL A 146 -9.21 3.78 17.65
N ASN A 147 -9.26 4.01 18.96
CA ASN A 147 -9.28 5.32 19.61
C ASN A 147 -8.47 5.23 20.91
N PRO A 148 -7.92 6.34 21.44
CA PRO A 148 -7.24 6.34 22.73
C PRO A 148 -8.11 5.71 23.84
N GLY A 149 -7.57 4.69 24.53
CA GLY A 149 -8.28 3.95 25.58
C GLY A 149 -9.28 2.88 25.11
N ALA A 150 -9.45 2.69 23.80
CA ALA A 150 -10.33 1.64 23.27
C ALA A 150 -9.76 0.23 23.51
N ARG A 151 -10.64 -0.74 23.77
CA ARG A 151 -10.32 -2.19 23.83
C ARG A 151 -10.53 -2.90 22.48
N GLN A 152 -10.44 -2.13 21.40
CA GLN A 152 -10.55 -2.59 20.03
C GLN A 152 -9.30 -2.13 19.29
N TYR A 153 -8.71 -3.02 18.50
CA TYR A 153 -7.40 -2.83 17.91
C TYR A 153 -7.46 -3.09 16.41
N THR A 154 -6.72 -2.28 15.65
CA THR A 154 -6.44 -2.48 14.23
C THR A 154 -4.96 -2.81 14.05
N ILE A 155 -4.58 -3.27 12.86
CA ILE A 155 -3.19 -3.52 12.52
C ILE A 155 -2.42 -2.20 12.43
N GLY A 156 -1.26 -2.16 13.08
CA GLY A 156 -0.31 -1.07 12.99
C GLY A 156 0.82 -1.43 12.04
N PHE A 157 1.13 -0.53 11.11
CA PHE A 157 2.33 -0.65 10.28
C PHE A 157 3.39 0.37 10.66
N SER A 158 3.06 1.52 11.23
CA SER A 158 4.04 2.58 11.48
C SER A 158 5.18 2.14 12.40
N ASN A 159 6.43 2.26 11.93
CA ASN A 159 7.67 2.08 12.71
C ASN A 159 7.85 0.70 13.36
N ASN A 160 7.39 -0.36 12.71
CA ASN A 160 7.62 -1.73 13.17
C ASN A 160 8.16 -2.65 12.06
N TYR A 161 8.44 -3.90 12.42
CA TYR A 161 9.01 -4.90 11.52
C TYR A 161 8.11 -5.24 10.32
N LEU A 162 6.78 -5.05 10.42
CA LEU A 162 5.84 -5.31 9.34
C LEU A 162 6.02 -4.35 8.16
N VAL A 163 6.48 -3.11 8.39
CA VAL A 163 6.78 -2.13 7.31
C VAL A 163 7.70 -2.75 6.26
N ARG A 164 8.72 -3.47 6.71
CA ARG A 164 9.72 -4.06 5.82
C ARG A 164 9.07 -5.10 4.90
N GLY A 165 8.14 -5.88 5.44
CA GLY A 165 7.32 -6.82 4.66
C GLY A 165 6.37 -6.11 3.70
N VAL A 166 5.72 -5.03 4.15
CA VAL A 166 4.82 -4.22 3.31
C VAL A 166 5.58 -3.59 2.13
N ILE A 167 6.73 -2.97 2.37
CA ILE A 167 7.58 -2.37 1.32
C ILE A 167 8.03 -3.44 0.32
N LYS A 168 8.47 -4.61 0.81
CA LYS A 168 8.85 -5.73 -0.05
C LYS A 168 7.69 -6.17 -0.94
N ALA A 169 6.51 -6.40 -0.37
CA ALA A 169 5.34 -6.82 -1.11
C ALA A 169 4.87 -5.75 -2.11
N LEU A 170 4.86 -4.47 -1.72
CA LEU A 170 4.53 -3.36 -2.63
C LEU A 170 5.50 -3.28 -3.82
N ARG A 171 6.80 -3.52 -3.60
CA ARG A 171 7.79 -3.59 -4.68
C ARG A 171 7.56 -4.78 -5.60
N GLU A 172 7.31 -5.97 -5.03
CA GLU A 172 7.02 -7.19 -5.80
C GLU A 172 5.75 -7.05 -6.66
N GLN A 173 4.77 -6.27 -6.20
CA GLN A 173 3.55 -5.95 -6.93
C GLN A 173 3.68 -4.72 -7.85
N GLY A 174 4.86 -4.12 -7.99
CA GLY A 174 5.12 -3.01 -8.91
C GLY A 174 4.57 -1.64 -8.48
N PHE A 175 4.20 -1.46 -7.21
CA PHE A 175 3.77 -0.16 -6.67
C PHE A 175 4.94 0.76 -6.34
N ILE A 176 6.11 0.18 -6.04
CA ILE A 176 7.33 0.92 -5.75
C ILE A 176 8.33 0.61 -6.86
N PRO A 177 8.83 1.62 -7.60
CA PRO A 177 9.87 1.39 -8.60
C PRO A 177 11.09 0.72 -7.98
N ALA A 178 11.80 -0.09 -8.76
CA ALA A 178 13.09 -0.61 -8.36
C ALA A 178 14.03 0.58 -8.05
N PRO A 179 14.88 0.50 -7.01
CA PRO A 179 15.95 1.47 -6.85
C PRO A 179 16.76 1.56 -8.14
N LEU A 180 17.13 2.78 -8.55
CA LEU A 180 17.94 3.02 -9.75
C LEU A 180 19.38 2.48 -9.62
N ASP A 181 19.78 1.97 -8.45
CA ASP A 181 21.10 1.40 -8.24
C ASP A 181 21.11 -0.10 -8.62
N LYS A 182 21.43 -0.37 -9.89
CA LYS A 182 22.26 -1.52 -10.21
C LYS A 182 23.72 -1.04 -10.15
N PRO A 183 24.61 -1.79 -9.47
CA PRO A 183 26.04 -1.46 -9.42
C PRO A 183 26.69 -1.44 -10.80
#